data_AF-X1GAV3-F1
#
_entry.id   AF-X1GAV3-F1
#
_cell.length_a   1.000
_cell.length_b   1.000
_cell.length_c   1.000
_cell.angle_alpha   90.00
_cell.angle_beta   90.00
_cell.angle_gamma   90.00
#
_symmetry.space_group_name_H-M   'P 1'
#
loop_
_entity.id
_entity.type
_entity.pdbx_description
1 polymer ?
#
loop_
_entity_poly.entity_id
_entity_poly.type
_entity_poly.pdbx_seq_one_letter_code
_entity_poly.pdbx_strand_id
1 'polypeptide(L)'
;MENRTAEELKQIAVDLFHGKLFTDRHLQRVEDLTMVFMPFIFMAAKDIRKLKKDPPGMIFEYRDKAGSRSVNGMPMFFSCQMLTQDDTKAVLELCKKLEEAQMKALAA
;
A
#
# COMPACT_ATOMS: atom_id res chain seq x y z
N MET A 1 9.81 9.07 7.15
CA MET A 1 8.35 9.25 7.36
C MET A 1 8.05 8.94 8.83
N GLU A 2 6.88 9.26 9.36
CA GLU A 2 6.50 8.88 10.73
C GLU A 2 5.84 7.50 10.74
N ASN A 3 6.05 6.73 11.81
CA ASN A 3 5.40 5.44 11.99
C ASN A 3 3.93 5.60 12.39
N ARG A 4 3.09 4.68 11.94
CA ARG A 4 1.66 4.62 12.27
C ARG A 4 1.42 4.06 13.66
N THR A 5 0.23 4.32 14.20
CA THR A 5 -0.18 3.72 15.48
C THR A 5 -0.45 2.23 15.33
N ALA A 6 -0.44 1.49 16.44
CA ALA A 6 -0.74 0.07 16.43
C ALA A 6 -2.16 -0.22 15.90
N GLU A 7 -3.12 0.65 16.21
CA GLU A 7 -4.51 0.57 15.73
C GLU A 7 -4.59 0.77 14.21
N GLU A 8 -3.88 1.78 13.68
CA GLU A 8 -3.81 2.01 12.23
C GLU A 8 -3.18 0.81 11.51
N LEU A 9 -2.06 0.28 12.02
CA LEU A 9 -1.39 -0.88 11.42
C LEU A 9 -2.27 -2.14 11.41
N LYS A 10 -3.04 -2.36 12.49
CA LYS A 10 -4.05 -3.44 12.54
C LYS A 10 -5.11 -3.26 11.47
N GLN A 11 -5.68 -2.07 11.34
CA GLN A 11 -6.71 -1.79 10.36
C GLN A 11 -6.19 -1.99 8.93
N ILE A 12 -4.99 -1.47 8.64
CA ILE A 12 -4.34 -1.63 7.34
C ILE A 12 -4.09 -3.11 7.04
N ALA A 13 -3.65 -3.91 8.01
CA ALA A 13 -3.45 -5.34 7.81
C ALA A 13 -4.75 -6.08 7.51
N VAL A 14 -5.83 -5.79 8.22
CA VAL A 14 -7.17 -6.36 7.95
C VAL A 14 -7.64 -6.00 6.55
N ASP A 15 -7.52 -4.74 6.16
CA ASP A 15 -8.00 -4.27 4.86
C ASP A 15 -7.11 -4.75 3.70
N LEU A 16 -5.81 -4.90 3.92
CA LEU A 16 -4.90 -5.55 2.97
C LEU A 16 -5.27 -7.02 2.78
N PHE A 17 -5.46 -7.75 3.89
CA PHE A 17 -5.81 -9.17 3.89
C PHE A 17 -7.13 -9.45 3.16
N HIS A 18 -8.13 -8.58 3.35
CA HIS A 18 -9.41 -8.66 2.63
C HIS A 18 -9.39 -8.06 1.22
N GLY A 19 -8.22 -7.68 0.69
CA GLY A 19 -8.08 -7.19 -0.68
C GLY A 19 -8.69 -5.81 -0.93
N LYS A 20 -9.01 -5.05 0.11
CA LYS A 20 -9.56 -3.68 -0.02
C LYS A 20 -8.50 -2.66 -0.45
N LEU A 21 -7.23 -2.98 -0.24
CA LEU A 21 -6.10 -2.14 -0.64
C LEU A 21 -5.50 -2.59 -1.98
N PHE A 22 -5.03 -1.62 -2.75
CA PHE A 22 -4.10 -1.80 -3.86
C PHE A 22 -2.73 -1.27 -3.42
N THR A 23 -1.67 -2.00 -3.71
CA THR A 23 -0.30 -1.68 -3.27
C THR A 23 0.67 -1.66 -4.45
N ASP A 24 1.82 -1.02 -4.28
CA ASP A 24 2.92 -1.03 -5.27
C ASP A 24 3.36 -2.43 -5.67
N ARG A 25 3.15 -3.44 -4.82
CA ARG A 25 3.48 -4.84 -5.07
C ARG A 25 2.55 -5.53 -6.08
N HIS A 26 1.44 -4.90 -6.42
CA HIS A 26 0.55 -5.35 -7.50
C HIS A 26 1.02 -4.87 -8.88
N LEU A 27 2.01 -3.96 -8.93
CA LEU A 27 2.58 -3.47 -10.17
C LEU A 27 3.56 -4.49 -10.74
N GLN A 28 3.54 -4.67 -12.06
CA GLN A 28 4.50 -5.52 -12.74
C GLN A 28 5.79 -4.77 -13.07
N ARG A 29 5.70 -3.44 -13.23
CA ARG A 29 6.80 -2.58 -13.63
C ARG A 29 6.87 -1.35 -12.75
N VAL A 30 8.08 -0.91 -12.45
CA VAL A 30 8.32 0.29 -11.64
C VAL A 30 7.80 1.55 -12.33
N GLU A 31 7.83 1.58 -13.67
CA GLU A 31 7.32 2.71 -14.46
C GLU A 31 5.81 2.92 -14.30
N ASP A 32 5.07 1.86 -13.92
CA ASP A 32 3.62 1.96 -13.68
C ASP A 32 3.29 2.74 -12.41
N LEU A 33 4.26 2.92 -11.50
CA LEU A 33 4.04 3.58 -10.22
C LEU A 33 3.48 5.00 -10.38
N THR A 34 4.04 5.81 -11.29
CA THR A 34 3.59 7.19 -11.50
C THR A 34 2.28 7.27 -12.26
N MET A 35 1.93 6.24 -13.04
CA MET A 35 0.65 6.16 -13.76
C MET A 35 -0.49 5.69 -12.85
N VAL A 36 -0.19 4.80 -11.90
CA VAL A 36 -1.17 4.25 -10.94
C VAL A 36 -1.32 5.17 -9.75
N PHE A 37 -0.24 5.73 -9.21
CA PHE A 37 -0.27 6.68 -8.10
C PHE A 37 0.13 8.08 -8.61
N MET A 38 -0.85 8.80 -9.15
CA MET A 38 -0.66 10.11 -9.79
C MET A 38 0.02 11.19 -8.91
N PRO A 39 -0.08 11.18 -7.56
CA PRO A 39 0.65 12.15 -6.75
C PRO A 39 2.15 12.25 -7.09
N PHE A 40 2.80 11.15 -7.49
CA PHE A 40 4.22 11.15 -7.84
C PHE A 40 4.57 12.00 -9.06
N ILE A 41 3.63 12.20 -10.01
CA ILE A 41 3.84 13.07 -11.18
C ILE A 41 3.98 14.54 -10.75
N PHE A 42 3.21 14.94 -9.73
CA PHE A 42 3.15 16.32 -9.25
C PHE A 42 4.09 16.60 -8.07
N MET A 43 4.88 15.60 -7.63
CA MET A 43 5.82 15.79 -6.53
C MET A 43 6.97 16.72 -6.92
N ALA A 44 7.29 17.67 -6.04
CA ALA A 44 8.46 18.52 -6.25
C ALA A 44 9.76 17.70 -6.15
N ALA A 45 10.80 18.11 -6.89
CA ALA A 45 12.08 17.40 -6.92
C ALA A 45 12.73 17.24 -5.52
N LYS A 46 12.48 18.17 -4.60
CA LYS A 46 12.94 18.07 -3.20
C LYS A 46 12.31 16.88 -2.47
N ASP A 47 11.04 16.61 -2.70
CA ASP A 47 10.28 15.56 -2.03
C ASP A 47 10.62 14.20 -2.64
N ILE A 48 10.84 14.14 -3.96
CA ILE A 48 11.41 12.97 -4.63
C ILE A 48 12.79 12.63 -4.07
N ARG A 49 13.67 13.62 -3.86
CA ARG A 49 14.98 13.39 -3.24
C ARG A 49 14.85 12.85 -1.81
N LYS A 50 13.87 13.34 -1.04
CA LYS A 50 13.58 12.83 0.31
C LYS A 50 13.16 11.37 0.27
N LEU A 51 12.25 10.99 -0.63
CA LEU A 51 11.83 9.59 -0.81
C LEU A 51 12.97 8.69 -1.30
N LYS A 52 13.88 9.20 -2.15
CA LYS A 52 15.06 8.41 -2.55
C LYS A 52 16.03 8.16 -1.39
N LYS A 53 16.13 9.11 -0.45
CA LYS A 53 16.98 8.98 0.74
C LYS A 53 16.35 8.07 1.81
N ASP A 54 15.04 8.13 1.96
CA ASP A 54 14.24 7.35 2.92
C ASP A 54 13.06 6.72 2.18
N PRO A 55 13.28 5.57 1.48
CA PRO A 55 12.26 4.97 0.63
C PRO A 55 11.15 4.30 1.45
N PRO A 56 9.88 4.44 1.03
CA PRO A 56 8.76 3.79 1.69
C PRO A 56 8.90 2.27 1.60
N GLY A 57 8.41 1.55 2.62
CA GLY A 57 8.34 0.10 2.61
C GLY A 57 7.15 -0.43 1.81
N MET A 58 6.08 0.36 1.74
CA MET A 58 4.90 0.08 0.94
C MET A 58 4.21 1.39 0.56
N ILE A 59 3.72 1.45 -0.67
CA ILE A 59 2.81 2.49 -1.15
C ILE A 59 1.49 1.82 -1.43
N PHE A 60 0.39 2.40 -0.97
CA PHE A 60 -0.92 1.80 -1.14
C PHE A 60 -2.03 2.85 -1.25
N GLU A 61 -3.17 2.42 -1.74
CA GLU A 61 -4.42 3.17 -1.65
C GLU A 61 -5.61 2.21 -1.56
N TYR A 62 -6.72 2.66 -0.98
CA TYR A 62 -7.96 1.89 -0.99
C TYR A 62 -8.53 1.81 -2.41
N ARG A 63 -8.97 0.61 -2.81
CA ARG A 63 -9.50 0.35 -4.15
C ARG A 63 -10.75 1.18 -4.47
N ASP A 64 -11.54 1.55 -3.47
CA ASP A 64 -12.71 2.42 -3.61
C ASP A 64 -12.34 3.88 -3.92
N LYS A 65 -11.07 4.27 -3.78
CA LYS A 65 -10.53 5.57 -4.21
C LYS A 65 -10.00 5.57 -5.64
N ALA A 66 -10.08 4.44 -6.34
CA ALA A 66 -9.71 4.39 -7.75
C ALA A 66 -10.60 5.34 -8.56
N GLY A 67 -9.99 6.10 -9.47
CA GLY A 67 -10.71 6.89 -10.46
C GLY A 67 -11.51 6.01 -11.42
N SER A 68 -12.42 6.62 -12.17
CA SER A 68 -13.27 5.91 -13.15
C SER A 68 -12.52 5.36 -14.36
N ARG A 69 -11.25 5.74 -14.54
CA ARG A 69 -10.40 5.31 -15.66
C ARG A 69 -9.33 4.35 -15.17
N SER A 70 -8.94 3.44 -16.06
CA SER A 70 -7.85 2.51 -15.85
C SER A 70 -6.71 2.77 -16.83
N VAL A 71 -5.48 2.49 -16.42
CA VAL A 71 -4.28 2.52 -17.27
C VAL A 71 -3.77 1.10 -17.41
N ASN A 72 -3.74 0.55 -18.63
CA ASN A 72 -3.31 -0.83 -18.89
C ASN A 72 -4.01 -1.89 -18.01
N GLY A 73 -5.30 -1.69 -17.70
CA GLY A 73 -6.07 -2.58 -16.83
C GLY A 73 -5.84 -2.38 -15.33
N MET A 74 -4.99 -1.44 -14.92
CA MET A 74 -4.75 -1.09 -13.51
C MET A 74 -5.59 0.12 -13.07
N PRO A 75 -5.94 0.22 -11.78
CA PRO A 75 -6.58 1.40 -11.23
C PRO A 75 -5.66 2.63 -11.33
N MET A 76 -6.27 3.80 -11.34
CA MET A 76 -5.57 5.08 -11.20
C MET A 76 -6.02 5.76 -9.92
N PHE A 77 -5.09 6.21 -9.09
CA PHE A 77 -5.34 6.89 -7.82
C PHE A 77 -4.81 8.32 -7.85
N PHE A 78 -5.64 9.26 -7.40
CA PHE A 78 -5.26 10.67 -7.22
C PHE A 78 -4.73 10.96 -5.80
N SER A 79 -4.62 9.92 -4.99
CA SER A 79 -4.01 9.92 -3.66
C SER A 79 -3.20 8.63 -3.48
N CYS A 80 -2.32 8.62 -2.48
CA CYS A 80 -1.68 7.40 -2.03
C CYS A 80 -1.26 7.59 -0.57
N GLN A 81 -1.06 6.48 0.11
CA GLN A 81 -0.51 6.40 1.45
C GLN A 81 0.81 5.64 1.40
N MET A 82 1.68 5.93 2.36
CA MET A 82 3.00 5.31 2.46
C MET A 82 3.22 4.78 3.87
N LEU A 83 3.88 3.63 3.96
CA LEU A 83 4.38 3.05 5.20
C LEU A 83 5.90 3.12 5.24
N THR A 84 6.45 3.23 6.45
CA THR A 84 7.88 2.97 6.67
C THR A 84 8.20 1.49 6.45
N GLN A 85 9.49 1.15 6.41
CA GLN A 85 9.93 -0.26 6.35
C GLN A 85 9.44 -1.04 7.58
N ASP A 86 9.50 -0.44 8.77
CA ASP A 86 9.08 -1.08 10.02
C ASP A 86 7.57 -1.30 10.07
N ASP A 87 6.77 -0.29 9.70
CA ASP A 87 5.31 -0.40 9.61
C ASP A 87 4.90 -1.45 8.58
N THR A 88 5.59 -1.48 7.44
CA THR A 88 5.37 -2.48 6.39
C THR A 88 5.59 -3.88 6.94
N LYS A 89 6.68 -4.10 7.68
CA LYS A 89 6.96 -5.38 8.32
C LYS A 89 5.85 -5.76 9.31
N ALA A 90 5.45 -4.83 10.17
CA ALA A 90 4.39 -5.05 11.15
C ALA A 90 3.04 -5.43 10.49
N VAL A 91 2.65 -4.74 9.42
CA VAL A 91 1.44 -5.05 8.65
C VAL A 91 1.48 -6.46 8.05
N LEU A 92 2.62 -6.86 7.47
CA LEU A 92 2.74 -8.19 6.86
C LEU A 92 2.73 -9.30 7.91
N GLU A 93 3.35 -9.08 9.07
CA GLU A 93 3.28 -10.02 10.19
C GLU A 93 1.83 -10.18 10.71
N LEU A 94 1.07 -9.08 10.76
CA LEU A 94 -0.35 -9.13 11.12
C LEU A 94 -1.18 -9.86 10.05
N CYS A 95 -0.92 -9.63 8.76
CA CYS A 95 -1.58 -10.37 7.67
C CYS A 95 -1.34 -11.88 7.78
N LYS A 96 -0.10 -12.29 8.09
CA LYS A 96 0.23 -13.70 8.31
C LYS A 96 -0.55 -14.30 9.49
N LYS A 97 -0.68 -13.57 10.60
CA LYS A 97 -1.49 -14.02 11.75
C LYS A 97 -2.97 -14.17 11.41
N LEU A 98 -3.52 -13.26 10.59
CA LEU A 98 -4.90 -13.34 10.11
C LEU A 98 -5.11 -14.57 9.23
N GLU A 99 -4.18 -14.85 8.31
CA GLU A 99 -4.19 -16.04 7.47
C GLU A 99 -4.18 -17.33 8.31
N GLU A 100 -3.25 -17.43 9.28
CA GLU A 100 -3.17 -18.57 10.20
C GLU A 100 -4.46 -18.77 11.00
N ALA A 101 -5.09 -17.68 11.46
CA ALA A 101 -6.35 -17.74 12.20
C ALA A 101 -7.52 -18.18 11.30
N GLN A 102 -7.62 -17.68 10.07
CA GLN A 102 -8.66 -18.08 9.12
C GLN A 102 -8.51 -19.55 8.72
N MET A 103 -7.29 -20.01 8.46
CA MET A 103 -7.02 -21.41 8.14
C MET A 103 -7.39 -22.35 9.29
N LYS A 104 -7.10 -21.97 10.53
CA LYS A 104 -7.53 -22.74 11.73
C LYS A 104 -9.05 -22.78 11.85
N ALA A 105 -9.74 -21.66 11.60
CA ALA A 105 -11.20 -21.60 11.67
C ALA A 105 -11.89 -22.44 10.58
N LEU A 106 -11.27 -22.57 9.39
CA LEU A 106 -11.77 -23.43 8.30
C LEU A 106 -11.50 -24.93 8.54
N ALA A 107 -10.54 -25.26 9.41
CA ALA A 107 -10.17 -26.64 9.73
C ALA A 107 -10.88 -27.20 10.99
N ALA A 108 -11.67 -26.37 11.68
CA ALA A 108 -12.45 -26.72 12.87
C ALA A 108 -13.90 -27.01 12.51
#